data_AF-A0A7J8A0M5-F1
#
_entry.id   AF-A0A7J8A0M5-F1
#
_cell.length_a   1.000
_cell.length_b   1.000
_cell.length_c   1.000
_cell.angle_alpha   90.00
_cell.angle_beta   90.00
_cell.angle_gamma   90.00
#
_symmetry.space_group_name_H-M   'P 1'
#
loop_
_entity.id
_entity.type
_entity.pdbx_description
1 polymer ?
#
loop_
_entity_poly.entity_id
_entity_poly.type
_entity_poly.pdbx_seq_one_letter_code
_entity_poly.pdbx_strand_id
1 'polypeptide(L)'
;MPSFQITMQKPSLLLALPPRALWTNSWKYYAYTQFCLPGSARSIPKPLVQLAVDKGYRIAEGNEPPWCSWELPLIYSYIQDVYWNVGFLRYYELKQVPNFLLAAPVAILVTWGTWTYVTTHPWLCLTLGMRRNKSDETLEKPDPGFLSPRVFVYLVHAAALLLFGSLCMHVQVLTRFLGSSTPIVYWFPAYLLQHQEPLLRSLETVPWKPLAEDSPPGQKVPRNSIMGLLYNWKTCSRVTRCILGYFLTYWLLGLLLHCNFLPWT
;
A
#
# COMPACT_ATOMS: atom_id res chain seq x y z
N MET A 1 31.14 40.03 -41.40
CA MET A 1 30.12 39.40 -42.28
C MET A 1 30.82 38.42 -43.18
N PRO A 2 30.18 37.30 -43.56
CA PRO A 2 29.31 36.44 -42.74
C PRO A 2 30.26 35.48 -41.95
N SER A 3 30.01 34.22 -41.57
CA SER A 3 28.79 33.40 -41.46
C SER A 3 28.79 32.69 -40.09
N PHE A 4 27.61 32.31 -39.61
CA PHE A 4 27.40 31.25 -38.62
C PHE A 4 26.21 30.40 -39.14
N GLN A 5 26.35 29.08 -39.21
CA GLN A 5 25.24 28.12 -39.20
C GLN A 5 25.62 27.07 -38.16
N ILE A 6 24.95 26.95 -37.01
CA ILE A 6 23.54 26.56 -36.83
C ILE A 6 23.21 25.27 -37.58
N THR A 7 23.54 24.15 -36.95
CA THR A 7 22.74 22.92 -37.06
C THR A 7 22.09 22.69 -35.70
N MET A 8 20.78 22.89 -35.61
CA MET A 8 20.03 22.52 -34.42
C MET A 8 19.93 21.00 -34.31
N GLN A 9 20.29 20.44 -33.14
CA GLN A 9 19.75 19.16 -32.72
C GLN A 9 18.96 19.34 -31.43
N LYS A 10 17.64 19.32 -31.60
CA LYS A 10 16.62 19.56 -30.56
C LYS A 10 16.37 18.23 -29.82
N PRO A 11 16.64 18.10 -28.52
CA PRO A 11 16.03 17.06 -27.70
C PRO A 11 14.69 17.59 -27.18
N SER A 12 13.68 17.56 -28.05
CA SER A 12 12.29 17.54 -27.59
C SER A 12 12.06 16.25 -26.79
N LEU A 13 11.13 16.26 -25.83
CA LEU A 13 10.88 15.17 -24.86
C LEU A 13 11.98 14.96 -23.79
N LEU A 14 12.28 16.02 -23.05
CA LEU A 14 12.27 15.87 -21.60
C LEU A 14 10.81 15.59 -21.17
N LEU A 15 10.42 14.31 -21.27
CA LEU A 15 9.23 13.80 -20.59
C LEU A 15 9.32 14.25 -19.13
N ALA A 16 8.24 14.80 -18.60
CA ALA A 16 8.13 15.21 -17.21
C ALA A 16 8.17 13.96 -16.31
N LEU A 17 9.37 13.44 -16.09
CA LEU A 17 9.63 12.36 -15.14
C LEU A 17 9.14 12.87 -13.77
N PRO A 18 8.12 12.24 -13.17
CA PRO A 18 7.61 12.70 -11.88
C PRO A 18 8.77 12.70 -10.86
N PRO A 19 8.77 13.57 -9.84
CA PRO A 19 9.92 13.75 -8.95
C PRO A 19 10.50 12.45 -8.36
N ARG A 20 9.64 11.43 -8.16
CA ARG A 20 10.02 10.07 -7.74
C ARG A 20 10.92 9.35 -8.77
N ALA A 21 10.61 9.45 -10.06
CA ALA A 21 11.39 8.83 -11.12
C ALA A 21 12.78 9.47 -11.25
N LEU A 22 12.87 10.81 -11.16
CA LEU A 22 14.15 11.53 -11.10
C LEU A 22 15.02 11.06 -9.93
N TRP A 23 14.45 10.92 -8.73
CA TRP A 23 15.16 10.41 -7.55
C TRP A 23 15.63 8.95 -7.70
N THR A 24 14.78 8.06 -8.23
CA THR A 24 15.21 6.66 -8.45
C THR A 24 16.28 6.53 -9.53
N ASN A 25 16.28 7.39 -10.54
CA ASN A 25 17.28 7.37 -11.60
C ASN A 25 18.59 8.02 -11.18
N SER A 26 18.56 9.08 -10.36
CA SER A 26 19.77 9.66 -9.77
C SER A 26 20.44 8.70 -8.77
N TRP A 27 19.66 7.95 -7.98
CA TRP A 27 20.19 6.87 -7.13
C TRP A 27 20.85 5.75 -7.96
N LYS A 28 20.20 5.26 -9.02
CA LYS A 28 20.78 4.24 -9.92
C LYS A 28 22.08 4.74 -10.57
N TYR A 29 22.10 5.97 -11.06
CA TYR A 29 23.30 6.58 -11.65
C TYR A 29 24.42 6.75 -10.62
N TYR A 30 24.10 7.24 -9.42
CA TYR A 30 25.06 7.33 -8.32
C TYR A 30 25.66 5.97 -7.98
N ALA A 31 24.83 4.94 -7.82
CA ALA A 31 25.31 3.59 -7.54
C ALA A 31 26.13 3.00 -8.71
N TYR A 32 25.74 3.24 -9.96
CA TYR A 32 26.52 2.83 -11.14
C TYR A 32 27.89 3.49 -11.17
N THR A 33 27.98 4.81 -10.91
CA THR A 33 29.29 5.47 -10.85
C THR A 33 30.14 4.81 -9.76
N GLN A 34 29.68 4.78 -8.50
CA GLN A 34 30.44 4.24 -7.37
C GLN A 34 30.92 2.78 -7.54
N PHE A 35 30.12 1.89 -8.13
CA PHE A 35 30.42 0.45 -8.21
C PHE A 35 30.94 -0.04 -9.56
N CYS A 36 30.73 0.71 -10.65
CA CYS A 36 31.08 0.30 -12.02
C CYS A 36 32.09 1.23 -12.72
N LEU A 37 32.43 2.40 -12.14
CA LEU A 37 33.47 3.28 -12.70
C LEU A 37 34.73 3.29 -11.82
N PRO A 38 35.90 2.91 -12.37
CA PRO A 38 37.15 2.84 -11.60
C PRO A 38 37.56 4.22 -11.06
N GLY A 39 38.11 4.23 -9.84
CA GLY A 39 38.62 5.44 -9.20
C GLY A 39 37.54 6.42 -8.68
N SER A 40 36.24 6.10 -8.83
CA SER A 40 35.15 6.94 -8.35
C SER A 40 34.60 6.56 -6.96
N ALA A 41 35.01 5.39 -6.45
CA ALA A 41 34.60 4.89 -5.14
C ALA A 41 35.01 5.85 -4.02
N ARG A 42 34.05 6.22 -3.17
CA ARG A 42 34.28 7.10 -2.02
C ARG A 42 34.69 6.28 -0.79
N SER A 43 35.66 6.79 -0.03
CA SER A 43 36.14 6.13 1.18
C SER A 43 35.00 5.90 2.19
N ILE A 44 34.85 4.64 2.59
CA ILE A 44 33.78 4.19 3.49
C ILE A 44 34.32 4.16 4.94
N PRO A 45 33.60 4.72 5.93
CA PRO A 45 33.97 4.63 7.35
C PRO A 45 34.20 3.18 7.81
N LYS A 46 35.29 2.92 8.55
CA LYS A 46 35.67 1.58 9.03
C LYS A 46 34.52 0.75 9.66
N PRO A 47 33.60 1.30 10.47
CA PRO A 47 32.49 0.53 11.03
C PRO A 47 31.51 -0.01 9.96
N LEU A 48 31.33 0.71 8.85
CA LEU A 48 30.48 0.27 7.74
C LEU A 48 31.18 -0.79 6.88
N VAL A 49 32.52 -0.73 6.76
CA VAL A 49 33.31 -1.79 6.12
C VAL A 49 33.25 -3.08 6.94
N GLN A 50 33.37 -3.00 8.27
CA GLN A 50 33.19 -4.15 9.16
C GLN A 50 31.78 -4.75 9.02
N LEU A 51 30.73 -3.93 9.09
CA LEU A 51 29.36 -4.38 8.86
C LEU A 51 29.16 -5.04 7.49
N ALA A 52 29.81 -4.53 6.43
CA ALA A 52 29.73 -5.13 5.11
C ALA A 52 30.38 -6.52 5.09
N VAL A 53 31.56 -6.70 5.71
CA VAL A 53 32.22 -8.00 5.86
C VAL A 53 31.36 -8.97 6.68
N ASP A 54 30.86 -8.55 7.84
CA ASP A 54 30.01 -9.37 8.73
C ASP A 54 28.70 -9.83 8.07
N LYS A 55 28.21 -9.08 7.09
CA LYS A 55 26.98 -9.40 6.32
C LYS A 55 27.25 -10.00 4.93
N GLY A 56 28.50 -10.16 4.53
CA GLY A 56 28.86 -10.62 3.18
C GLY A 56 28.46 -9.65 2.05
N TYR A 57 28.32 -8.36 2.35
CA TYR A 57 28.00 -7.32 1.37
C TYR A 57 29.24 -6.88 0.59
N ARG A 58 29.08 -6.66 -0.72
CA ARG A 58 30.11 -6.06 -1.56
C ARG A 58 30.30 -4.57 -1.27
N ILE A 59 31.55 -4.15 -1.15
CA ILE A 59 31.97 -2.75 -1.12
C ILE A 59 32.39 -2.28 -2.53
N ALA A 60 32.42 -0.96 -2.75
CA ALA A 60 32.80 -0.36 -4.04
C ALA A 60 34.30 -0.52 -4.37
N GLU A 61 35.17 -0.58 -3.36
CA GLU A 61 36.63 -0.72 -3.51
C GLU A 61 37.02 -2.21 -3.68
N GLY A 62 36.50 -2.89 -4.70
CA GLY A 62 36.74 -4.32 -4.94
C GLY A 62 36.37 -4.80 -6.33
N ASN A 63 36.24 -6.12 -6.50
CA ASN A 63 35.88 -6.73 -7.78
C ASN A 63 34.49 -6.25 -8.26
N GLU A 64 34.44 -5.77 -9.51
CA GLU A 64 33.22 -5.30 -10.16
C GLU A 64 32.06 -6.30 -9.98
N PRO A 65 30.87 -5.84 -9.55
CA PRO A 65 29.72 -6.72 -9.39
C PRO A 65 29.13 -7.07 -10.76
N PRO A 66 28.56 -8.28 -10.93
CA PRO A 66 28.16 -8.79 -12.25
C PRO A 66 27.02 -8.00 -12.91
N TRP A 67 26.30 -7.15 -12.17
CA TRP A 67 25.29 -6.27 -12.74
C TRP A 67 25.89 -5.07 -13.50
N CYS A 68 27.18 -4.75 -13.34
CA CYS A 68 27.85 -3.74 -14.16
C CYS A 68 27.98 -4.15 -15.63
N SER A 69 28.04 -5.47 -15.91
CA SER A 69 28.18 -6.03 -17.27
C SER A 69 26.86 -6.52 -17.88
N TRP A 70 25.71 -6.21 -17.27
CA TRP A 70 24.39 -6.50 -17.84
C TRP A 70 23.98 -5.43 -18.86
N GLU A 71 23.21 -5.82 -19.88
CA GLU A 71 22.66 -4.90 -20.91
C GLU A 71 21.92 -3.69 -20.31
N LEU A 72 21.30 -3.89 -19.15
CA LEU A 72 20.78 -2.84 -18.29
C LEU A 72 21.36 -3.04 -16.88
N PRO A 73 22.22 -2.13 -16.36
CA PRO A 73 22.88 -2.29 -15.06
C PRO A 73 21.92 -1.98 -13.89
N LEU A 74 20.97 -2.89 -13.67
CA LEU A 74 19.89 -2.76 -12.69
C LEU A 74 20.33 -3.26 -11.30
N ILE A 75 21.12 -2.44 -10.59
CA ILE A 75 21.58 -2.72 -9.22
C ILE A 75 20.45 -3.17 -8.27
N TYR A 76 19.25 -2.60 -8.38
CA TYR A 76 18.14 -2.94 -7.49
C TYR A 76 17.67 -4.38 -7.68
N SER A 77 17.59 -4.86 -8.93
CA SER A 77 17.25 -6.26 -9.24
C SER A 77 18.32 -7.23 -8.69
N TYR A 78 19.60 -6.86 -8.79
CA TYR A 78 20.70 -7.62 -8.19
C TYR A 78 20.59 -7.67 -6.65
N ILE A 79 20.29 -6.54 -5.99
CA ILE A 79 20.12 -6.49 -4.52
C ILE A 79 18.91 -7.35 -4.09
N GLN A 80 17.79 -7.23 -4.80
CA GLN A 80 16.58 -8.00 -4.53
C GLN A 80 16.82 -9.51 -4.59
N ASP A 81 17.53 -9.98 -5.62
CA ASP A 81 17.85 -11.41 -5.79
C ASP A 81 18.90 -11.88 -4.77
N VAL A 82 20.08 -11.25 -4.75
CA VAL A 82 21.27 -11.76 -4.03
C VAL A 82 21.20 -11.53 -2.51
N TYR A 83 20.72 -10.37 -2.06
CA TYR A 83 20.75 -10.02 -0.63
C TYR A 83 19.40 -10.15 0.06
N TRP A 84 18.29 -9.99 -0.68
CA TRP A 84 16.94 -10.04 -0.10
C TRP A 84 16.20 -11.34 -0.42
N ASN A 85 16.70 -12.18 -1.33
CA ASN A 85 16.04 -13.39 -1.82
C ASN A 85 14.57 -13.17 -2.24
N VAL A 86 14.33 -12.07 -2.95
CA VAL A 86 13.01 -11.70 -3.47
C VAL A 86 12.84 -12.34 -4.85
N GLY A 87 11.79 -13.12 -5.02
CA GLY A 87 11.45 -13.78 -6.27
C GLY A 87 10.16 -14.58 -6.16
N PHE A 88 9.68 -15.12 -7.29
CA PHE A 88 8.43 -15.87 -7.35
C PHE A 88 8.41 -17.04 -6.34
N LEU A 89 7.50 -16.97 -5.37
CA LEU A 89 7.30 -17.94 -4.29
C LEU A 89 8.51 -18.27 -3.39
N ARG A 90 9.65 -17.57 -3.52
CA ARG A 90 10.89 -17.87 -2.77
C ARG A 90 10.79 -17.66 -1.25
N TYR A 91 9.76 -16.94 -0.78
CA TYR A 91 9.54 -16.62 0.64
C TYR A 91 8.70 -17.65 1.42
N TYR A 92 8.14 -18.66 0.74
CA TYR A 92 7.19 -19.60 1.34
C TYR A 92 7.90 -20.70 2.16
N GLU A 93 8.49 -20.31 3.29
CA GLU A 93 9.08 -21.21 4.29
C GLU A 93 8.23 -21.31 5.57
N LEU A 94 8.25 -22.47 6.23
CA LEU A 94 7.58 -22.67 7.53
C LEU A 94 8.08 -21.72 8.63
N LYS A 95 9.33 -21.25 8.54
CA LYS A 95 9.91 -20.26 9.45
C LYS A 95 9.21 -18.90 9.38
N GLN A 96 8.53 -18.60 8.27
CA GLN A 96 7.86 -17.32 8.04
C GLN A 96 6.39 -17.31 8.49
N VAL A 97 5.86 -18.42 9.03
CA VAL A 97 4.46 -18.53 9.51
C VAL A 97 4.02 -17.34 10.39
N PRO A 98 4.82 -16.81 11.34
CA PRO A 98 4.44 -15.61 12.11
C PRO A 98 4.17 -14.37 11.23
N ASN A 99 4.93 -14.18 10.15
CA ASN A 99 4.74 -13.07 9.22
C ASN A 99 3.47 -13.25 8.35
N PHE A 100 3.16 -14.50 7.96
CA PHE A 100 1.88 -14.82 7.31
C PHE A 100 0.68 -14.55 8.24
N LEU A 101 0.77 -14.92 9.51
CA LEU A 101 -0.28 -14.64 10.51
C LEU A 101 -0.50 -13.14 10.71
N LEU A 102 0.58 -12.34 10.72
CA LEU A 102 0.49 -10.88 10.83
C LEU A 102 -0.19 -10.23 9.60
N ALA A 103 0.05 -10.75 8.41
CA ALA A 103 -0.53 -10.23 7.17
C ALA A 103 -1.93 -10.75 6.84
N ALA A 104 -2.32 -11.91 7.39
CA ALA A 104 -3.58 -12.57 7.10
C ALA A 104 -4.82 -11.65 7.27
N PRO A 105 -4.97 -10.82 8.33
CA PRO A 105 -6.14 -9.95 8.48
C PRO A 105 -6.31 -8.95 7.32
N VAL A 106 -5.22 -8.33 6.87
CA VAL A 106 -5.25 -7.37 5.74
C VAL A 106 -5.59 -8.09 4.43
N ALA A 107 -4.96 -9.25 4.19
CA ALA A 107 -5.24 -10.06 3.01
C ALA A 107 -6.71 -10.56 2.98
N ILE A 108 -7.24 -11.03 4.11
CA ILE A 108 -8.63 -11.46 4.26
C ILE A 108 -9.60 -10.29 4.00
N LEU A 109 -9.32 -9.09 4.53
CA LEU A 109 -10.16 -7.91 4.30
C LEU A 109 -10.17 -7.49 2.81
N VAL A 110 -9.02 -7.49 2.14
CA VAL A 110 -8.94 -7.15 0.70
C VAL A 110 -9.61 -8.21 -0.16
N THR A 111 -9.39 -9.50 0.12
CA THR A 111 -10.05 -10.60 -0.62
C THR A 111 -11.55 -10.60 -0.42
N TRP A 112 -12.04 -10.42 0.82
CA TRP A 112 -13.47 -10.36 1.11
C TRP A 112 -14.14 -9.12 0.51
N GLY A 113 -13.49 -7.95 0.57
CA GLY A 113 -14.00 -6.73 -0.08
C GLY A 113 -14.09 -6.87 -1.59
N THR A 114 -13.07 -7.46 -2.22
CA THR A 114 -13.04 -7.77 -3.65
C THR A 114 -14.12 -8.79 -4.02
N TRP A 115 -14.23 -9.89 -3.27
CA TRP A 115 -15.26 -10.91 -3.49
C TRP A 115 -16.66 -10.33 -3.41
N THR A 116 -16.96 -9.59 -2.34
CA THR A 116 -18.26 -8.93 -2.13
C THR A 116 -18.61 -8.06 -3.35
N TYR A 117 -17.70 -7.17 -3.74
CA TYR A 117 -17.92 -6.27 -4.87
C TYR A 117 -18.12 -6.99 -6.21
N VAL A 118 -17.32 -8.03 -6.49
CA VAL A 118 -17.43 -8.85 -7.70
C VAL A 118 -18.77 -9.61 -7.74
N THR A 119 -19.25 -10.11 -6.60
CA THR A 119 -20.56 -10.78 -6.51
C THR A 119 -21.74 -9.81 -6.67
N THR A 120 -21.62 -8.56 -6.22
CA THR A 120 -22.66 -7.54 -6.41
C THR A 120 -22.66 -6.96 -7.83
N HIS A 121 -21.48 -6.74 -8.43
CA HIS A 121 -21.33 -6.09 -9.73
C HIS A 121 -20.57 -6.95 -10.76
N PRO A 122 -21.02 -8.18 -11.06
CA PRO A 122 -20.29 -9.10 -11.94
C PRO A 122 -20.14 -8.55 -13.36
N TRP A 123 -21.16 -7.85 -13.88
CA TRP A 123 -21.13 -7.25 -15.22
C TRP A 123 -20.14 -6.08 -15.33
N LEU A 124 -20.03 -5.24 -14.29
CA LEU A 124 -19.05 -4.15 -14.26
C LEU A 124 -17.62 -4.70 -14.25
N CYS A 125 -17.40 -5.78 -13.50
CA CYS A 125 -16.11 -6.47 -13.44
C CYS A 125 -15.76 -7.15 -14.78
N LEU A 126 -16.71 -7.85 -15.40
CA LEU A 126 -16.54 -8.50 -16.71
C LEU A 126 -16.24 -7.47 -17.82
N THR A 127 -16.85 -6.29 -17.75
CA THR A 127 -16.64 -5.20 -18.72
C THR A 127 -15.48 -4.27 -18.37
N LEU A 128 -14.76 -4.54 -17.28
CA LEU A 128 -13.66 -3.72 -16.73
C LEU A 128 -14.03 -2.23 -16.56
N GLY A 129 -15.32 -1.92 -16.34
CA GLY A 129 -15.83 -0.55 -16.32
C GLY A 129 -15.85 0.17 -17.68
N MET A 130 -15.44 -0.47 -18.78
CA MET A 130 -15.36 0.13 -20.11
C MET A 130 -16.73 0.28 -20.80
N ARG A 131 -17.70 -0.59 -20.48
CA ARG A 131 -19.02 -0.60 -21.11
C ARG A 131 -20.09 -0.10 -20.14
N ARG A 132 -20.31 1.22 -20.13
CA ARG A 132 -21.48 1.81 -19.46
C ARG A 132 -22.76 1.42 -20.20
N ASN A 133 -23.64 0.67 -19.55
CA ASN A 133 -24.94 0.34 -20.13
C ASN A 133 -25.83 1.58 -20.14
N LYS A 134 -26.48 1.86 -21.28
CA LYS A 134 -27.30 3.06 -21.47
C LYS A 134 -28.67 2.97 -20.77
N SER A 135 -29.05 1.80 -20.28
CA SER A 135 -30.26 1.52 -19.49
C SER A 135 -30.16 2.01 -18.04
N ASP A 136 -28.97 2.40 -17.59
CA ASP A 136 -28.64 2.74 -16.20
C ASP A 136 -28.73 4.25 -15.91
N GLU A 137 -29.20 5.06 -16.86
CA GLU A 137 -29.46 6.50 -16.63
C GLU A 137 -30.87 6.78 -16.06
N THR A 138 -31.73 5.76 -16.00
CA THR A 138 -33.12 5.88 -15.52
C THR A 138 -33.43 5.12 -14.24
N LEU A 139 -32.48 4.35 -13.70
CA LEU A 139 -32.64 3.69 -12.40
C LEU A 139 -31.46 3.99 -11.46
N GLU A 140 -31.86 4.33 -10.24
CA GLU A 140 -31.07 4.33 -9.00
C GLU A 140 -30.02 5.45 -8.86
N LYS A 141 -30.09 6.14 -7.71
CA LYS A 141 -28.97 6.96 -7.24
C LYS A 141 -27.77 6.02 -7.06
N PRO A 142 -26.54 6.41 -7.43
CA PRO A 142 -25.38 5.56 -7.19
C PRO A 142 -25.29 5.24 -5.70
N ASP A 143 -25.27 3.96 -5.35
CA ASP A 143 -25.24 3.49 -3.97
C ASP A 143 -24.16 4.24 -3.17
N PRO A 144 -24.53 4.96 -2.10
CA PRO A 144 -23.55 5.67 -1.29
C PRO A 144 -22.66 4.66 -0.56
N GLY A 145 -21.34 4.84 -0.66
CA GLY A 145 -20.35 4.03 0.04
C GLY A 145 -19.60 3.03 -0.84
N PHE A 146 -19.23 1.89 -0.25
CA PHE A 146 -18.24 0.94 -0.80
C PHE A 146 -18.67 0.26 -2.10
N LEU A 147 -19.97 0.10 -2.33
CA LEU A 147 -20.51 -0.55 -3.53
C LEU A 147 -20.53 0.37 -4.76
N SER A 148 -20.23 1.67 -4.63
CA SER A 148 -20.23 2.62 -5.75
C SER A 148 -19.29 2.18 -6.90
N PRO A 149 -19.70 2.34 -8.18
CA PRO A 149 -18.85 2.07 -9.36
C PRO A 149 -17.46 2.73 -9.33
N ARG A 150 -17.30 3.84 -8.59
CA ARG A 150 -16.02 4.56 -8.44
C ARG A 150 -14.98 3.79 -7.61
N VAL A 151 -15.42 2.86 -6.76
CA VAL A 151 -14.54 2.04 -5.90
C VAL A 151 -13.83 0.94 -6.69
N PHE A 152 -14.38 0.52 -7.83
CA PHE A 152 -13.85 -0.53 -8.70
C PHE A 152 -12.35 -0.36 -9.02
N VAL A 153 -11.90 0.84 -9.38
CA VAL A 153 -10.49 1.10 -9.75
C VAL A 153 -9.56 0.83 -8.56
N TYR A 154 -9.97 1.23 -7.35
CA TYR A 154 -9.20 0.99 -6.12
C TYR A 154 -9.20 -0.48 -5.71
N LEU A 155 -10.26 -1.23 -6.02
CA LEU A 155 -10.34 -2.68 -5.83
C LEU A 155 -9.44 -3.45 -6.80
N VAL A 156 -9.49 -3.14 -8.10
CA VAL A 156 -8.58 -3.72 -9.09
C VAL A 156 -7.13 -3.44 -8.71
N HIS A 157 -6.83 -2.21 -8.27
CA HIS A 157 -5.51 -1.87 -7.75
C HIS A 157 -5.15 -2.70 -6.51
N ALA A 158 -6.02 -2.77 -5.50
CA ALA A 158 -5.79 -3.56 -4.28
C ALA A 158 -5.55 -5.05 -4.58
N ALA A 159 -6.34 -5.65 -5.47
CA ALA A 159 -6.20 -7.05 -5.87
C ALA A 159 -4.90 -7.29 -6.65
N ALA A 160 -4.50 -6.38 -7.55
CA ALA A 160 -3.24 -6.46 -8.27
C ALA A 160 -2.03 -6.34 -7.33
N LEU A 161 -2.06 -5.42 -6.35
CA LEU A 161 -1.02 -5.29 -5.34
C LEU A 161 -0.95 -6.51 -4.42
N LEU A 162 -2.11 -7.08 -4.04
CA LEU A 162 -2.18 -8.29 -3.22
C LEU A 162 -1.59 -9.50 -3.95
N LEU A 163 -1.94 -9.68 -5.22
CA LEU A 163 -1.42 -10.76 -6.07
C LEU A 163 0.09 -10.61 -6.30
N PHE A 164 0.54 -9.42 -6.73
CA PHE A 164 1.96 -9.16 -6.96
C PHE A 164 2.79 -9.30 -5.68
N GLY A 165 2.34 -8.71 -4.57
CA GLY A 165 3.08 -8.70 -3.31
C GLY A 165 3.06 -10.05 -2.58
N SER A 166 2.06 -10.91 -2.79
CA SER A 166 2.07 -12.28 -2.26
C SER A 166 2.96 -13.22 -3.09
N LEU A 167 2.99 -13.07 -4.41
CA LEU A 167 3.80 -13.93 -5.29
C LEU A 167 5.28 -13.52 -5.34
N CYS A 168 5.57 -12.21 -5.31
CA CYS A 168 6.88 -11.65 -5.67
C CYS A 168 7.51 -10.77 -4.58
N MET A 169 6.96 -10.71 -3.37
CA MET A 169 7.52 -9.93 -2.25
C MET A 169 7.40 -10.68 -0.92
N HIS A 170 8.14 -10.22 0.08
CA HIS A 170 8.03 -10.73 1.44
C HIS A 170 6.72 -10.27 2.07
N VAL A 171 5.99 -11.21 2.69
CA VAL A 171 4.63 -10.96 3.21
C VAL A 171 4.60 -9.93 4.36
N GLN A 172 5.73 -9.72 5.05
CA GLN A 172 5.90 -8.61 6.00
C GLN A 172 5.80 -7.22 5.32
N VAL A 173 6.21 -7.08 4.05
CA VAL A 173 6.13 -5.82 3.31
C VAL A 173 4.73 -5.61 2.72
N LEU A 174 3.99 -6.69 2.46
CA LEU A 174 2.67 -6.69 1.84
C LEU A 174 1.63 -5.86 2.64
N THR A 175 1.62 -5.94 3.97
CA THR A 175 0.69 -5.17 4.84
C THR A 175 0.90 -3.67 4.69
N ARG A 176 2.15 -3.21 4.80
CA ARG A 176 2.55 -1.82 4.54
C ARG A 176 2.19 -1.36 3.15
N PHE A 177 2.48 -2.19 2.16
CA PHE A 177 2.30 -1.87 0.75
C PHE A 177 0.81 -1.67 0.42
N LEU A 178 -0.06 -2.56 0.89
CA LEU A 178 -1.51 -2.41 0.79
C LEU A 178 -2.00 -1.21 1.61
N GLY A 179 -1.59 -1.07 2.87
CA GLY A 179 -2.04 0.00 3.77
C GLY A 179 -1.66 1.42 3.34
N SER A 180 -0.57 1.57 2.58
CA SER A 180 -0.14 2.87 2.05
C SER A 180 -0.58 3.15 0.61
N SER A 181 -0.88 2.11 -0.18
CA SER A 181 -1.18 2.26 -1.62
C SER A 181 -2.66 2.11 -1.98
N THR A 182 -3.51 1.57 -1.10
CA THR A 182 -4.94 1.44 -1.38
C THR A 182 -5.83 1.78 -0.18
N PRO A 183 -6.91 2.57 -0.37
CA PRO A 183 -7.86 2.89 0.70
C PRO A 183 -8.80 1.72 1.05
N ILE A 184 -8.83 0.66 0.25
CA ILE A 184 -9.74 -0.49 0.42
C ILE A 184 -9.60 -1.15 1.80
N VAL A 185 -8.39 -1.20 2.35
CA VAL A 185 -8.13 -1.78 3.68
C VAL A 185 -8.82 -1.02 4.82
N TYR A 186 -9.28 0.22 4.58
CA TYR A 186 -10.01 1.06 5.53
C TYR A 186 -11.49 1.18 5.16
N TRP A 187 -11.80 1.35 3.87
CA TRP A 187 -13.19 1.50 3.39
C TRP A 187 -14.02 0.22 3.55
N PHE A 188 -13.46 -0.97 3.32
CA PHE A 188 -14.23 -2.20 3.47
C PHE A 188 -14.58 -2.51 4.94
N PRO A 189 -13.66 -2.39 5.92
CA PRO A 189 -14.02 -2.44 7.34
C PRO A 189 -15.06 -1.39 7.76
N ALA A 190 -14.96 -0.15 7.26
CA ALA A 190 -15.95 0.88 7.56
C ALA A 190 -17.35 0.51 7.06
N TYR A 191 -17.44 -0.02 5.83
CA TYR A 191 -18.68 -0.57 5.27
C TYR A 191 -19.24 -1.73 6.09
N LEU A 192 -18.40 -2.68 6.55
CA LEU A 192 -18.84 -3.77 7.42
C LEU A 192 -19.38 -3.27 8.76
N LEU A 193 -18.73 -2.29 9.38
CA LEU A 193 -19.20 -1.64 10.62
C LEU A 193 -20.54 -0.95 10.41
N GLN A 194 -20.67 -0.13 9.37
CA GLN A 194 -21.91 0.56 9.00
C GLN A 194 -23.04 -0.43 8.67
N HIS A 195 -22.74 -1.53 8.00
CA HIS A 195 -23.73 -2.56 7.70
C HIS A 195 -24.16 -3.36 8.94
N GLN A 196 -23.29 -3.55 9.94
CA GLN A 196 -23.61 -4.44 11.08
C GLN A 196 -24.11 -3.72 12.34
N GLU A 197 -23.74 -2.45 12.56
CA GLU A 197 -24.08 -1.74 13.79
C GLU A 197 -25.21 -0.72 13.57
N PRO A 198 -26.40 -0.90 14.17
CA PRO A 198 -27.52 0.03 14.05
C PRO A 198 -27.17 1.46 14.45
N LEU A 199 -26.29 1.62 15.44
CA LEU A 199 -25.78 2.91 15.94
C LEU A 199 -25.06 3.75 14.86
N LEU A 200 -24.45 3.10 13.86
CA LEU A 200 -23.80 3.79 12.75
C LEU A 200 -24.81 4.11 11.64
N ARG A 201 -25.74 3.20 11.34
CA ARG A 201 -26.82 3.43 10.37
C ARG A 201 -27.69 4.63 10.74
N SER A 202 -28.06 4.76 12.02
CA SER A 202 -28.90 5.88 12.49
C SER A 202 -28.24 7.25 12.32
N LEU A 203 -26.91 7.33 12.27
CA LEU A 203 -26.18 8.59 12.08
C LEU A 203 -26.29 9.09 10.64
N GLU A 204 -26.24 8.19 9.66
CA GLU A 204 -26.36 8.52 8.23
C GLU A 204 -27.79 8.96 7.86
N THR A 205 -28.81 8.45 8.56
CA THR A 205 -30.20 8.89 8.38
C THR A 205 -30.50 10.29 8.93
N VAL A 206 -29.58 10.90 9.69
CA VAL A 206 -29.71 12.29 10.15
C VAL A 206 -28.95 13.19 9.16
N PRO A 207 -29.62 14.05 8.37
CA PRO A 207 -28.94 15.00 7.52
C PRO A 207 -28.04 15.92 8.35
N TRP A 208 -26.80 16.14 7.91
CA TRP A 208 -25.88 17.09 8.54
C TRP A 208 -26.39 18.52 8.37
N LYS A 209 -27.33 18.93 9.23
CA LYS A 209 -27.54 20.33 9.56
C LYS A 209 -26.43 20.74 10.53
N PRO A 210 -25.75 21.88 10.32
CA PRO A 210 -25.01 22.52 11.42
C PRO A 210 -25.98 22.70 12.57
N LEU A 211 -25.69 22.08 13.72
CA LEU A 211 -26.55 22.16 14.88
C LEU A 211 -26.47 23.59 15.43
N ALA A 212 -27.47 24.41 15.13
CA ALA A 212 -27.80 25.52 16.02
C ALA A 212 -28.10 24.90 17.39
N GLU A 213 -27.49 25.44 18.44
CA GLU A 213 -27.78 25.01 19.81
C GLU A 213 -29.27 25.21 20.09
N ASP A 214 -30.01 24.09 20.18
CA ASP A 214 -31.25 23.95 20.95
C ASP A 214 -31.79 22.52 20.78
N SER A 215 -31.48 21.63 21.73
CA SER A 215 -32.13 20.31 21.85
C SER A 215 -32.08 19.78 23.30
N PRO A 216 -33.11 19.06 23.78
CA PRO A 216 -33.32 18.86 25.22
C PRO A 216 -32.35 17.85 25.86
N PRO A 217 -32.20 17.87 27.21
CA PRO A 217 -31.27 17.02 27.93
C PRO A 217 -31.77 15.57 28.02
N GLY A 218 -31.46 14.75 27.02
CA GLY A 218 -31.81 13.33 27.04
C GLY A 218 -31.03 12.43 26.08
N GLN A 219 -30.68 12.92 24.89
CA GLN A 219 -30.08 12.08 23.85
C GLN A 219 -28.71 12.63 23.39
N LYS A 220 -27.71 12.53 24.28
CA LYS A 220 -26.31 12.81 23.93
C LYS A 220 -25.79 11.73 22.98
N VAL A 221 -25.96 11.95 21.67
CA VAL A 221 -25.23 11.22 20.63
C VAL A 221 -23.75 11.24 20.99
N PRO A 222 -23.04 10.09 21.06
CA PRO A 222 -21.63 10.08 21.41
C PRO A 222 -20.83 10.93 20.43
N ARG A 223 -20.03 11.89 20.95
CA ARG A 223 -19.19 12.79 20.12
C ARG A 223 -18.27 12.02 19.15
N ASN A 224 -17.97 10.77 19.46
CA ASN A 224 -17.31 9.79 18.59
C ASN A 224 -18.10 8.47 18.59
N SER A 225 -18.77 8.12 17.49
CA SER A 225 -19.59 6.89 17.40
C SER A 225 -18.76 5.61 17.58
N ILE A 226 -17.51 5.59 17.12
CA ILE A 226 -16.56 4.49 17.36
C ILE A 226 -16.30 4.29 18.86
N MET A 227 -16.18 5.37 19.64
CA MET A 227 -16.04 5.25 21.10
C MET A 227 -17.32 4.68 21.74
N GLY A 228 -18.48 5.01 21.18
CA GLY A 228 -19.76 4.37 21.54
C GLY A 228 -19.76 2.86 21.29
N LEU A 229 -19.20 2.38 20.18
CA LEU A 229 -19.05 0.94 19.91
C LEU A 229 -18.04 0.28 20.87
N LEU A 230 -16.93 0.95 21.18
CA LEU A 230 -15.94 0.42 22.12
C LEU A 230 -16.48 0.31 23.55
N TYR A 231 -17.26 1.29 24.01
CA TYR A 231 -17.94 1.19 25.31
C TYR A 231 -18.98 0.06 25.33
N ASN A 232 -19.71 -0.11 24.23
CA ASN A 232 -20.73 -1.15 24.07
C ASN A 232 -20.19 -2.44 23.41
N TRP A 233 -18.90 -2.76 23.60
CA TRP A 233 -18.22 -3.89 22.96
C TRP A 233 -18.96 -5.23 23.05
N LYS A 234 -19.59 -5.51 24.20
CA LYS A 234 -20.32 -6.75 24.48
C LYS A 234 -21.62 -6.89 23.68
N THR A 235 -22.18 -5.81 23.13
CA THR A 235 -23.41 -5.84 22.31
C THR A 235 -23.13 -5.76 20.81
N CYS A 236 -21.95 -5.29 20.38
CA CYS A 236 -21.57 -5.25 18.96
C CYS A 236 -21.53 -6.64 18.29
N SER A 237 -21.66 -6.67 16.96
CA SER A 237 -21.50 -7.89 16.15
C SER A 237 -20.13 -8.55 16.35
N ARG A 238 -20.05 -9.87 16.12
CA ARG A 238 -18.77 -10.61 16.16
C ARG A 238 -17.74 -10.04 15.17
N VAL A 239 -18.16 -9.70 13.97
CA VAL A 239 -17.26 -9.16 12.93
C VAL A 239 -16.80 -7.73 13.29
N THR A 240 -17.69 -6.88 13.83
CA THR A 240 -17.29 -5.58 14.41
C THR A 240 -16.22 -5.72 15.50
N ARG A 241 -16.39 -6.68 16.43
CA ARG A 241 -15.39 -6.98 17.47
C ARG A 241 -14.07 -7.46 16.88
N CYS A 242 -14.09 -8.34 15.88
CA CYS A 242 -12.87 -8.77 15.19
C CYS A 242 -12.14 -7.61 14.50
N ILE A 243 -12.87 -6.74 13.80
CA ILE A 243 -12.31 -5.58 13.09
C ILE A 243 -11.71 -4.57 14.07
N LEU A 244 -12.50 -4.09 15.04
CA LEU A 244 -12.03 -3.11 16.02
C LEU A 244 -10.90 -3.69 16.89
N GLY A 245 -10.99 -4.97 17.24
CA GLY A 245 -9.97 -5.68 18.00
C GLY A 245 -8.65 -5.77 17.23
N TYR A 246 -8.71 -6.10 15.94
CA TYR A 246 -7.55 -6.08 15.05
C TYR A 246 -6.92 -4.69 14.99
N PHE A 247 -7.67 -3.64 14.66
CA PHE A 247 -7.10 -2.29 14.56
C PHE A 247 -6.52 -1.78 15.90
N LEU A 248 -7.18 -2.04 17.03
CA LEU A 248 -6.67 -1.67 18.36
C LEU A 248 -5.41 -2.44 18.75
N THR A 249 -5.37 -3.76 18.54
CA THR A 249 -4.18 -4.57 18.85
C THR A 249 -3.02 -4.26 17.92
N TYR A 250 -3.27 -4.05 16.62
CA TYR A 250 -2.25 -3.64 15.67
C TYR A 250 -1.64 -2.27 16.04
N TRP A 251 -2.48 -1.31 16.43
CA TRP A 251 -2.03 0.00 16.92
C TRP A 251 -1.23 -0.10 18.23
N LEU A 252 -1.71 -0.88 19.20
CA LEU A 252 -1.04 -1.06 20.49
C LEU A 252 0.31 -1.79 20.34
N LEU A 253 0.36 -2.86 19.54
CA LEU A 253 1.60 -3.57 19.21
C LEU A 253 2.58 -2.64 18.50
N GLY A 254 2.10 -1.81 17.57
CA GLY A 254 2.93 -0.83 16.89
C GLY A 254 3.51 0.22 17.83
N LEU A 255 2.72 0.74 18.78
CA LEU A 255 3.20 1.66 19.80
C LEU A 255 4.30 1.01 20.67
N LEU A 256 4.04 -0.20 21.19
CA LEU A 256 4.98 -0.92 22.04
C LEU A 256 6.30 -1.21 21.33
N LEU A 257 6.24 -1.70 20.09
CA LEU A 257 7.42 -2.07 19.31
C LEU A 257 8.20 -0.83 18.84
N HIS A 258 7.50 0.25 18.46
CA HIS A 258 8.13 1.53 18.12
C HIS A 258 8.90 2.14 19.29
N CYS A 259 8.33 2.13 20.50
CA CYS A 259 9.02 2.58 21.71
C CYS A 259 10.28 1.75 22.07
N ASN A 260 10.38 0.52 21.56
CA ASN A 260 11.54 -0.36 21.74
C ASN A 260 12.48 -0.38 20.52
N PHE A 261 12.30 0.52 19.55
CA PHE A 261 13.06 0.58 18.28
C PHE A 261 13.02 -0.73 17.46
N LEU A 262 12.00 -1.56 17.67
CA LEU A 262 11.82 -2.81 16.94
C LEU A 262 11.10 -2.57 15.60
N PRO A 263 11.41 -3.35 14.55
CA PRO A 263 10.81 -3.19 13.23
C PRO A 263 9.34 -3.63 13.23
N TRP A 264 8.41 -2.68 13.41
CA TRP A 264 6.97 -2.90 13.28
C TRP A 264 6.41 -2.44 11.94
N THR A 265 5.46 -3.19 11.37
CA THR A 265 4.93 -2.95 10.02
C THR A 265 3.96 -1.78 9.92
#